data_AF-A0A0C2YS98-F1
#
_entry.id   AF-A0A0C2YS98-F1
#
_cell.length_a   1.000
_cell.length_b   1.000
_cell.length_c   1.000
_cell.angle_alpha   90.00
_cell.angle_beta   90.00
_cell.angle_gamma   90.00
#
_symmetry.space_group_name_H-M   'P 1'
#
loop_
_entity.id
_entity.type
_entity.pdbx_description
1 polymer ?
#
loop_
_entity_poly.entity_id
_entity_poly.type
_entity_poly.pdbx_seq_one_letter_code
_entity_poly.pdbx_strand_id
1 'polypeptide(L)'
;MFSSLRLAACALITLSFTFSALGLTIPIKRAQLCNGRAELCERKYGNTTFLASHDSFAVSGNPFALARNQEVEVEAQLNLGVRMLQAQSHISLQTLFDGGTVEAYLNKVKHFLDRHPNEVLTFVFTNPENLSVQKVWKPIFDKTGFTNMAYVPPQPIMSRDDWPTLGEMIESGKRVVIFMDKGADSRTEPAVDFILPQFKMLWEDKFDPTNNKFPCKVDRTAGPLAPSQQLNLINHNLNVNILPIGRGILIPDRLNSPKTNGVNAIVSHSAHCAPYVEDRNPNFVMLDFVNVGQGMEAVNRLNGFNH
;
A
#
# COMPACT_ATOMS: atom_id res chain seq x y z
N MET A 1 -99.07 13.27 -38.55
CA MET A 1 -99.12 11.80 -38.73
C MET A 1 -97.68 11.29 -38.66
N PHE A 2 -97.40 10.40 -37.69
CA PHE A 2 -96.17 9.59 -37.50
C PHE A 2 -94.85 10.34 -37.21
N SER A 3 -94.28 10.31 -36.00
CA SER A 3 -93.68 9.22 -35.20
C SER A 3 -92.21 8.91 -35.58
N SER A 4 -91.42 8.58 -34.54
CA SER A 4 -90.07 7.99 -34.51
C SER A 4 -88.90 8.95 -34.73
N LEU A 5 -87.76 8.90 -34.03
CA LEU A 5 -87.18 7.91 -33.11
C LEU A 5 -86.11 8.68 -32.29
N ARG A 6 -86.09 8.63 -30.95
CA ARG A 6 -84.97 9.17 -30.15
C ARG A 6 -83.96 8.05 -29.90
N LEU A 7 -82.77 8.14 -30.50
CA LEU A 7 -81.62 7.30 -30.15
C LEU A 7 -81.12 7.70 -28.75
N ALA A 8 -81.07 6.74 -27.83
CA ALA A 8 -80.34 6.85 -26.57
C ALA A 8 -78.86 6.51 -26.83
N ALA A 9 -77.96 7.48 -26.61
CA ALA A 9 -76.52 7.24 -26.63
C ALA A 9 -76.08 6.74 -25.24
N CYS A 10 -75.72 5.46 -25.14
CA CYS A 10 -75.02 4.93 -23.96
C CYS A 10 -73.55 5.38 -24.00
N ALA A 11 -73.16 6.29 -23.11
CA ALA A 11 -71.77 6.61 -22.86
C ALA A 11 -71.14 5.50 -22.00
N LEU A 12 -70.24 4.70 -22.55
CA LEU A 12 -69.35 3.83 -21.78
C LEU A 12 -68.22 4.69 -21.19
N ILE A 13 -68.18 4.79 -19.86
CA ILE A 13 -67.06 5.36 -19.12
C ILE A 13 -66.08 4.22 -18.81
N THR A 14 -64.97 4.15 -19.53
CA THR A 14 -63.86 3.25 -19.19
C THR A 14 -62.97 3.92 -18.13
N LEU A 15 -63.01 3.41 -16.90
CA LEU A 15 -62.08 3.80 -15.84
C LEU A 15 -60.72 3.11 -16.07
N SER A 16 -59.72 3.87 -16.52
CA SER A 16 -58.34 3.39 -16.61
C SER A 16 -57.67 3.50 -15.24
N PHE A 17 -57.50 2.38 -14.53
CA PHE A 17 -56.68 2.34 -13.31
C PHE A 17 -55.20 2.34 -13.69
N THR A 18 -54.53 3.48 -13.51
CA THR A 18 -53.07 3.56 -13.58
C THR A 18 -52.47 3.05 -12.27
N PHE A 19 -51.94 1.83 -12.27
CA PHE A 19 -51.09 1.33 -11.19
C PHE A 19 -49.71 1.99 -11.28
N SER A 20 -49.43 2.97 -10.42
CA SER A 20 -48.07 3.44 -10.19
C SER A 20 -47.36 2.45 -9.27
N ALA A 21 -46.62 1.52 -9.87
CA ALA A 21 -45.65 0.72 -9.13
C ALA A 21 -44.46 1.62 -8.75
N LEU A 22 -44.38 2.03 -7.48
CA LEU A 22 -43.12 2.54 -6.92
C LEU A 22 -42.14 1.36 -6.89
N GLY A 23 -41.28 1.28 -7.90
CA GLY A 23 -40.14 0.37 -7.88
C GLY A 23 -39.19 0.78 -6.75
N LEU A 24 -39.17 0.00 -5.67
CA LEU A 24 -38.09 0.03 -4.70
C LEU A 24 -36.80 -0.41 -5.41
N THR A 25 -36.00 0.56 -5.85
CA THR A 25 -34.63 0.30 -6.25
C THR A 25 -33.84 -0.07 -5.00
N ILE A 26 -33.68 -1.36 -4.76
CA ILE A 26 -32.68 -1.84 -3.80
C ILE A 26 -31.32 -1.42 -4.39
N PRO A 27 -30.53 -0.57 -3.72
CA PRO A 27 -29.21 -0.24 -4.20
C PRO A 27 -28.42 -1.55 -4.21
N ILE A 28 -28.14 -2.08 -5.39
CA ILE A 28 -27.18 -3.15 -5.55
C ILE A 28 -25.85 -2.51 -5.13
N LYS A 29 -25.38 -2.78 -3.90
CA LYS A 29 -23.98 -2.52 -3.54
C LYS A 29 -23.16 -3.24 -4.60
N ARG A 30 -22.58 -2.50 -5.55
CA ARG A 30 -21.56 -3.04 -6.45
C ARG A 30 -20.56 -3.74 -5.53
N ALA A 31 -20.23 -4.99 -5.82
CA ALA A 31 -19.29 -5.74 -4.99
C ALA A 31 -18.03 -4.87 -4.82
N GLN A 32 -17.84 -4.33 -3.62
CA GLN A 32 -16.74 -3.44 -3.33
C GLN A 32 -15.50 -4.32 -3.34
N LEU A 33 -14.57 -3.99 -4.23
CA LEU A 33 -13.26 -4.61 -4.25
C LEU A 33 -12.31 -3.69 -3.52
N CYS A 34 -11.61 -4.18 -2.51
CA CYS A 34 -10.59 -3.44 -1.79
C CYS A 34 -9.25 -3.99 -2.21
N ASN A 35 -8.38 -3.16 -2.78
CA ASN A 35 -7.15 -3.61 -3.42
C ASN A 35 -7.36 -4.76 -4.42
N GLY A 36 -8.45 -4.68 -5.20
CA GLY A 36 -8.80 -5.64 -6.25
C GLY A 36 -9.50 -6.93 -5.79
N ARG A 37 -9.77 -7.11 -4.48
CA ARG A 37 -10.43 -8.33 -3.94
C ARG A 37 -11.54 -8.00 -2.95
N ALA A 38 -12.62 -8.76 -2.96
CA ALA A 38 -13.76 -8.53 -2.05
C ALA A 38 -13.44 -8.99 -0.62
N GLU A 39 -12.70 -10.09 -0.50
CA GLU A 39 -12.26 -10.69 0.76
C GLU A 39 -11.35 -9.76 1.59
N LEU A 40 -10.73 -8.78 0.93
CA LEU A 40 -9.89 -7.78 1.56
C LEU A 40 -10.70 -6.65 2.21
N CYS A 41 -11.95 -6.42 1.84
CA CYS A 41 -12.74 -5.32 2.38
C CYS A 41 -13.04 -5.48 3.87
N GLU A 42 -13.35 -6.70 4.32
CA GLU A 42 -13.60 -7.01 5.74
C GLU A 42 -12.31 -7.31 6.52
N ARG A 43 -11.15 -7.31 5.86
CA ARG A 43 -9.87 -7.64 6.49
C ARG A 43 -9.24 -6.41 7.09
N LYS A 44 -8.83 -6.51 8.36
CA LYS A 44 -8.01 -5.49 9.03
C LYS A 44 -6.72 -5.24 8.25
N TYR A 45 -6.32 -3.99 8.13
CA TYR A 45 -5.06 -3.59 7.51
C TYR A 45 -3.86 -4.29 8.18
N GLY A 46 -3.84 -4.36 9.51
CA GLY A 46 -2.79 -5.06 10.26
C GLY A 46 -2.81 -6.59 10.13
N ASN A 47 -3.83 -7.17 9.49
CA ASN A 47 -3.92 -8.60 9.17
C ASN A 47 -3.85 -8.88 7.66
N THR A 48 -3.40 -7.91 6.86
CA THR A 48 -3.25 -8.04 5.41
C THR A 48 -1.77 -8.01 5.03
N THR A 49 -1.37 -8.89 4.10
CA THR A 49 -0.05 -8.85 3.47
C THR A 49 -0.12 -8.06 2.17
N PHE A 50 0.79 -7.11 1.98
CA PHE A 50 0.88 -6.28 0.78
C PHE A 50 2.20 -6.51 0.06
N LEU A 51 2.16 -6.45 -1.27
CA LEU A 51 3.37 -6.36 -2.07
C LEU A 51 3.96 -4.95 -1.90
N ALA A 52 5.25 -4.89 -1.58
CA ALA A 52 5.99 -3.66 -1.34
C ALA A 52 7.11 -3.47 -2.37
N SER A 53 7.30 -2.24 -2.83
CA SER A 53 8.39 -1.88 -3.73
C SER A 53 9.49 -1.14 -2.97
N HIS A 54 10.70 -1.71 -2.98
CA HIS A 54 11.91 -1.08 -2.45
C HIS A 54 12.39 0.04 -3.38
N ASP A 55 12.75 1.19 -2.81
CA ASP A 55 13.21 2.40 -3.51
C ASP A 55 12.45 2.60 -4.84
N SER A 56 11.13 2.64 -4.72
CA SER A 56 10.16 2.61 -5.83
C SER A 56 10.34 3.71 -6.90
N PHE A 57 11.06 4.78 -6.56
CA PHE A 57 11.43 5.87 -7.46
C PHE A 57 12.70 5.58 -8.28
N ALA A 58 13.53 4.62 -7.86
CA ALA A 58 14.82 4.29 -8.49
C ALA A 58 14.63 3.40 -9.73
N VAL A 59 13.99 3.96 -10.76
CA VAL A 59 13.53 3.25 -11.96
C VAL A 59 14.52 3.43 -13.12
N SER A 60 15.02 2.33 -13.67
CA SER A 60 15.78 2.38 -14.93
C SER A 60 15.64 1.10 -15.73
N GLY A 61 15.44 1.23 -17.04
CA GLY A 61 15.57 0.12 -17.98
C GLY A 61 17.02 -0.16 -18.40
N ASN A 62 17.97 0.71 -18.05
CA ASN A 62 19.37 0.54 -18.39
C ASN A 62 20.03 -0.49 -17.44
N PRO A 63 20.49 -1.66 -17.93
CA PRO A 63 21.13 -2.65 -17.08
C PRO A 63 22.43 -2.16 -16.42
N PHE A 64 23.05 -1.11 -16.96
CA PHE A 64 24.27 -0.50 -16.40
C PHE A 64 23.98 0.55 -15.31
N ALA A 65 22.73 0.93 -15.06
CA ALA A 65 22.37 1.75 -13.91
C ALA A 65 22.36 0.86 -12.65
N LEU A 66 23.54 0.62 -12.08
CA LEU A 66 23.75 -0.39 -11.03
C LEU A 66 22.94 -0.16 -9.74
N ALA A 67 22.53 1.09 -9.48
CA ALA A 67 21.76 1.46 -8.30
C ALA A 67 20.24 1.46 -8.50
N ARG A 68 19.75 1.00 -9.66
CA ARG A 68 18.32 0.90 -9.90
C ARG A 68 17.70 -0.21 -9.04
N ASN A 69 16.54 0.06 -8.47
CA ASN A 69 15.75 -0.93 -7.74
C ASN A 69 14.59 -1.45 -8.56
N GLN A 70 14.13 -0.69 -9.56
CA GLN A 70 12.95 -1.03 -10.36
C GLN A 70 13.22 -0.89 -11.87
N GLU A 71 12.49 -1.65 -12.69
CA GLU A 71 12.53 -1.59 -14.16
C GLU A 71 11.30 -0.92 -14.78
N VAL A 72 10.29 -0.67 -13.95
CA VAL A 72 9.01 -0.12 -14.37
C VAL A 72 8.67 1.09 -13.51
N GLU A 73 8.05 2.09 -14.11
CA GLU A 73 7.60 3.30 -13.43
C GLU A 73 6.60 2.99 -12.31
N VAL A 74 6.51 3.88 -11.31
CA VAL A 74 5.66 3.69 -10.12
C VAL A 74 4.20 3.36 -10.44
N GLU A 75 3.62 3.92 -11.51
CA GLU A 75 2.25 3.58 -11.92
C GLU A 75 2.13 2.13 -12.38
N ALA A 76 3.13 1.60 -13.10
CA ALA A 76 3.16 0.20 -13.48
C ALA A 76 3.37 -0.72 -12.26
N GLN A 77 4.20 -0.31 -11.29
CA GLN A 77 4.34 -1.03 -10.01
C GLN A 77 2.98 -1.15 -9.29
N LEU A 78 2.23 -0.04 -9.21
CA LEU A 78 0.88 -0.01 -8.63
C LEU A 78 -0.08 -0.91 -9.42
N ASN A 79 -0.03 -0.90 -10.75
CA ASN A 79 -0.85 -1.79 -11.59
C ASN A 79 -0.52 -3.28 -11.42
N LEU A 80 0.71 -3.62 -11.00
CA LEU A 80 1.12 -5.00 -10.65
C LEU A 80 0.59 -5.47 -9.28
N GLY A 81 -0.08 -4.58 -8.53
CA GLY A 81 -0.64 -4.89 -7.21
C GLY A 81 0.23 -4.42 -6.04
N VAL A 82 1.31 -3.68 -6.28
CA VAL A 82 2.08 -3.04 -5.20
C VAL A 82 1.17 -2.09 -4.42
N ARG A 83 1.14 -2.25 -3.09
CA ARG A 83 0.34 -1.41 -2.18
C ARG A 83 1.13 -0.86 -1.00
N MET A 84 2.44 -1.03 -1.03
CA MET A 84 3.36 -0.23 -0.24
C MET A 84 4.52 0.24 -1.11
N LEU A 85 4.84 1.53 -1.02
CA LEU A 85 5.95 2.14 -1.72
C LEU A 85 6.95 2.67 -0.70
N GLN A 86 8.16 2.11 -0.70
CA GLN A 86 9.26 2.72 0.03
C GLN A 86 9.99 3.69 -0.90
N ALA A 87 10.31 4.86 -0.37
CA ALA A 87 11.07 5.90 -1.06
C ALA A 87 11.97 6.65 -0.06
N GLN A 88 12.93 7.40 -0.58
CA GLN A 88 13.90 8.14 0.24
C GLN A 88 14.04 9.58 -0.24
N SER A 89 14.35 10.50 0.68
CA SER A 89 14.63 11.90 0.34
C SER A 89 16.00 12.34 0.83
N HIS A 90 16.69 13.15 0.02
CA HIS A 90 17.93 13.83 0.38
C HIS A 90 17.86 15.29 -0.13
N ILE A 91 18.50 16.23 0.57
CA ILE A 91 18.59 17.65 0.17
C ILE A 91 19.56 17.81 -1.00
N SER A 92 20.64 17.02 -1.01
CA SER A 92 21.64 17.06 -2.09
C SER A 92 21.36 15.99 -3.15
N LEU A 93 21.76 16.28 -4.39
CA LEU A 93 21.79 15.28 -5.46
C LEU A 93 22.50 14.03 -4.95
N GLN A 94 21.77 12.93 -4.83
CA GLN A 94 22.41 11.65 -4.58
C GLN A 94 23.29 11.35 -5.78
N THR A 95 24.57 11.09 -5.52
CA THR A 95 25.54 10.69 -6.55
C THR A 95 25.22 9.31 -7.15
N LEU A 96 24.31 8.55 -6.53
CA LEU A 96 24.03 7.16 -6.87
C LEU A 96 22.76 6.98 -7.72
N PHE A 97 21.65 7.64 -7.39
CA PHE A 97 20.41 7.65 -8.19
C PHE A 97 19.53 8.87 -7.87
N ASP A 98 19.04 9.57 -8.89
CA ASP A 98 18.07 10.69 -8.77
C ASP A 98 16.78 10.35 -9.51
N GLY A 99 15.67 10.20 -8.77
CA GLY A 99 14.33 9.98 -9.34
C GLY A 99 13.45 11.22 -9.36
N GLY A 100 14.02 12.40 -9.11
CA GLY A 100 13.32 13.68 -9.07
C GLY A 100 12.80 14.05 -7.67
N THR A 101 11.96 15.08 -7.62
CA THR A 101 11.46 15.62 -6.35
C THR A 101 10.40 14.72 -5.72
N VAL A 102 10.32 14.72 -4.39
CA VAL A 102 9.26 14.03 -3.63
C VAL A 102 7.86 14.50 -4.09
N GLU A 103 7.69 15.78 -4.40
CA GLU A 103 6.44 16.32 -4.93
C GLU A 103 6.03 15.68 -6.26
N ALA A 104 6.96 15.59 -7.22
CA ALA A 104 6.69 14.99 -8.52
C ALA A 104 6.38 13.49 -8.39
N TYR A 105 7.11 12.79 -7.52
CA TYR A 105 6.87 11.40 -7.20
C TYR A 105 5.46 11.18 -6.60
N LEU A 106 5.08 11.98 -5.60
CA LEU A 106 3.76 11.93 -4.99
C LEU A 106 2.66 12.25 -6.01
N ASN A 107 2.82 13.23 -6.88
CA ASN A 107 1.83 13.55 -7.92
C ASN A 107 1.55 12.36 -8.85
N LYS A 108 2.57 11.56 -9.23
CA LYS A 108 2.36 10.32 -10.00
C LYS A 108 1.45 9.35 -9.24
N VAL A 109 1.72 9.14 -7.95
CA VAL A 109 0.94 8.22 -7.10
C VAL A 109 -0.48 8.75 -6.83
N LYS A 110 -0.63 10.05 -6.61
CA LYS A 110 -1.92 10.72 -6.43
C LYS A 110 -2.81 10.50 -7.65
N HIS A 111 -2.25 10.66 -8.86
CA HIS A 111 -2.97 10.43 -10.10
C HIS A 111 -3.46 8.98 -10.27
N PHE A 112 -2.69 8.00 -9.78
CA PHE A 112 -3.16 6.62 -9.69
C PHE A 112 -4.33 6.50 -8.71
N LEU A 113 -4.18 6.97 -7.46
CA LEU A 113 -5.21 6.80 -6.44
C LEU A 113 -6.52 7.53 -6.81
N ASP A 114 -6.47 8.68 -7.46
CA ASP A 114 -7.67 9.41 -7.91
C ASP A 114 -8.51 8.60 -8.91
N ARG A 115 -7.86 7.78 -9.74
CA ARG A 115 -8.53 6.88 -10.70
C ARG A 115 -8.93 5.54 -10.09
N HIS A 116 -8.40 5.20 -8.92
CA HIS A 116 -8.62 3.94 -8.23
C HIS A 116 -9.09 4.21 -6.78
N PRO A 117 -10.39 4.55 -6.57
CA PRO A 117 -10.89 5.00 -5.28
C PRO A 117 -10.91 3.90 -4.20
N ASN A 118 -10.90 2.63 -4.60
CA ASN A 118 -10.96 1.50 -3.67
C ASN A 118 -9.58 0.91 -3.34
N GLU A 119 -8.55 1.75 -3.39
CA GLU A 119 -7.17 1.37 -3.12
C GLU A 119 -6.72 1.97 -1.79
N VAL A 120 -6.23 1.12 -0.90
CA VAL A 120 -5.49 1.47 0.31
C VAL A 120 -3.99 1.32 0.02
N LEU A 121 -3.23 2.39 0.24
CA LEU A 121 -1.81 2.47 -0.06
C LEU A 121 -1.00 2.86 1.17
N THR A 122 0.19 2.30 1.31
CA THR A 122 1.15 2.67 2.34
C THR A 122 2.40 3.31 1.73
N PHE A 123 2.88 4.40 2.32
CA PHE A 123 4.22 4.91 2.10
C PHE A 123 5.11 4.59 3.29
N VAL A 124 6.36 4.23 3.02
CA VAL A 124 7.44 4.30 4.00
C VAL A 124 8.51 5.23 3.43
N PHE A 125 8.69 6.38 4.07
CA PHE A 125 9.75 7.32 3.70
C PHE A 125 10.95 7.16 4.60
N THR A 126 12.13 7.02 3.99
CA THR A 126 13.38 7.21 4.74
C THR A 126 13.77 8.69 4.69
N ASN A 127 14.09 9.22 5.86
CA ASN A 127 14.42 10.62 6.11
C ASN A 127 15.83 10.71 6.75
N PRO A 128 16.88 10.28 6.03
CA PRO A 128 18.22 10.07 6.59
C PRO A 128 18.81 11.35 7.20
N GLU A 129 18.58 12.49 6.55
CA GLU A 129 19.03 13.81 6.96
C GLU A 129 18.17 14.44 8.07
N ASN A 130 17.14 13.73 8.55
CA ASN A 130 16.22 14.18 9.60
C ASN A 130 15.55 15.51 9.26
N LEU A 131 15.08 15.65 8.02
CA LEU A 131 14.39 16.85 7.56
C LEU A 131 13.12 17.06 8.38
N SER A 132 12.81 18.33 8.65
CA SER A 132 11.69 18.69 9.51
C SER A 132 10.37 18.18 8.92
N VAL A 133 9.68 17.32 9.67
CA VAL A 133 8.36 16.81 9.30
C VAL A 133 7.36 17.96 9.10
N GLN A 134 7.35 18.93 10.02
CA GLN A 134 6.45 20.09 9.93
C GLN A 134 6.80 21.08 8.81
N LYS A 135 8.09 21.41 8.64
CA LYS A 135 8.51 22.50 7.74
C LYS A 135 8.82 22.04 6.32
N VAL A 136 9.16 20.78 6.13
CA VAL A 136 9.57 20.23 4.82
C VAL A 136 8.54 19.23 4.29
N TRP A 137 8.22 18.19 5.08
CA TRP A 137 7.36 17.11 4.58
C TRP A 137 5.88 17.50 4.51
N LYS A 138 5.33 18.12 5.57
CA LYS A 138 3.92 18.51 5.60
C LYS A 138 3.50 19.39 4.42
N PRO A 139 4.23 20.46 4.05
CA PRO A 139 3.85 21.30 2.91
C PRO A 139 3.81 20.53 1.58
N ILE A 140 4.68 19.52 1.41
CA ILE A 140 4.68 18.68 0.20
C ILE A 140 3.41 17.81 0.16
N PHE A 141 3.04 17.18 1.29
CA PHE A 141 1.79 16.40 1.37
C PHE A 141 0.53 17.26 1.23
N ASP A 142 0.54 18.47 1.77
CA ASP A 142 -0.55 19.43 1.60
C ASP A 142 -0.72 19.83 0.13
N LYS A 143 0.39 20.20 -0.54
CA LYS A 143 0.40 20.64 -1.94
C LYS A 143 -0.03 19.55 -2.92
N THR A 144 0.31 18.30 -2.63
CA THR A 144 -0.05 17.13 -3.45
C THR A 144 -1.43 16.54 -3.09
N GLY A 145 -2.08 17.08 -2.04
CA GLY A 145 -3.41 16.68 -1.60
C GLY A 145 -3.47 15.38 -0.80
N PHE A 146 -2.31 14.80 -0.44
CA PHE A 146 -2.25 13.56 0.33
C PHE A 146 -2.71 13.74 1.78
N THR A 147 -2.55 14.93 2.37
CA THR A 147 -3.07 15.23 3.71
C THR A 147 -4.56 14.88 3.84
N ASN A 148 -5.35 15.07 2.77
CA ASN A 148 -6.78 14.77 2.81
C ASN A 148 -7.10 13.26 2.79
N MET A 149 -6.19 12.45 2.24
CA MET A 149 -6.35 10.99 2.10
C MET A 149 -5.61 10.21 3.19
N ALA A 150 -4.73 10.87 3.94
CA ALA A 150 -3.89 10.23 4.93
C ALA A 150 -4.70 9.78 6.15
N TYR A 151 -4.50 8.53 6.57
CA TYR A 151 -5.07 7.96 7.77
C TYR A 151 -4.42 8.58 9.00
N VAL A 152 -5.25 9.19 9.85
CA VAL A 152 -4.86 9.70 11.16
C VAL A 152 -5.34 8.69 12.21
N PRO A 153 -4.41 7.99 12.89
CA PRO A 153 -4.77 7.06 13.94
C PRO A 153 -5.57 7.73 15.07
N PRO A 154 -6.56 7.04 15.66
CA PRO A 154 -7.29 7.54 16.82
C PRO A 154 -6.43 7.59 18.10
N GLN A 155 -5.24 6.98 18.08
CA GLN A 155 -4.28 6.97 19.17
C GLN A 155 -2.84 7.03 18.62
N PRO A 156 -1.87 7.59 19.37
CA PRO A 156 -0.53 7.85 18.84
C PRO A 156 0.26 6.62 18.38
N ILE A 157 -0.04 5.44 18.92
CA ILE A 157 0.60 4.17 18.57
C ILE A 157 -0.50 3.14 18.37
N MET A 158 -0.58 2.59 17.17
CA MET A 158 -1.50 1.52 16.82
C MET A 158 -0.79 0.19 16.94
N SER A 159 -1.29 -0.70 17.80
CA SER A 159 -0.95 -2.12 17.73
C SER A 159 -1.48 -2.72 16.43
N ARG A 160 -0.91 -3.85 16.01
CA ARG A 160 -1.27 -4.58 14.80
C ARG A 160 -2.77 -4.85 14.68
N ASP A 161 -3.43 -5.13 15.80
CA ASP A 161 -4.87 -5.45 15.82
C ASP A 161 -5.78 -4.23 15.94
N ASP A 162 -5.23 -3.03 16.18
CA ASP A 162 -6.00 -1.80 16.33
C ASP A 162 -6.42 -1.20 14.97
N TRP A 163 -5.75 -1.60 13.88
CA TRP A 163 -6.00 -1.04 12.56
C TRP A 163 -7.41 -1.40 12.04
N PRO A 164 -8.10 -0.46 11.36
CA PRO A 164 -9.40 -0.72 10.76
C PRO A 164 -9.29 -1.69 9.57
N THR A 165 -10.45 -2.10 9.07
CA THR A 165 -10.56 -2.85 7.83
C THR A 165 -10.23 -1.98 6.61
N LEU A 166 -9.84 -2.60 5.49
CA LEU A 166 -9.61 -1.84 4.25
C LEU A 166 -10.90 -1.19 3.73
N GLY A 167 -12.05 -1.84 3.94
CA GLY A 167 -13.36 -1.28 3.63
C GLY A 167 -13.60 0.04 4.36
N GLU A 168 -13.41 0.07 5.69
CA GLU A 168 -13.56 1.29 6.50
C GLU A 168 -12.59 2.41 6.10
N MET A 169 -11.34 2.07 5.75
CA MET A 169 -10.36 3.05 5.26
C MET A 169 -10.79 3.67 3.92
N ILE A 170 -11.35 2.87 3.02
CA ILE A 170 -11.87 3.33 1.72
C ILE A 170 -13.13 4.18 1.93
N GLU A 171 -14.08 3.71 2.74
CA GLU A 171 -15.35 4.40 3.00
C GLU A 171 -15.13 5.77 3.66
N SER A 172 -14.15 5.89 4.58
CA SER A 172 -13.78 7.16 5.21
C SER A 172 -12.98 8.10 4.29
N GLY A 173 -12.49 7.61 3.14
CA GLY A 173 -11.56 8.32 2.27
C GLY A 173 -10.13 8.43 2.84
N LYS A 174 -9.88 7.90 4.05
CA LYS A 174 -8.60 7.91 4.76
C LYS A 174 -7.80 6.65 4.45
N ARG A 175 -7.43 6.51 3.17
CA ARG A 175 -6.90 5.29 2.55
C ARG A 175 -5.40 5.32 2.24
N VAL A 176 -4.66 6.28 2.80
CA VAL A 176 -3.19 6.34 2.68
C VAL A 176 -2.55 6.29 4.06
N VAL A 177 -1.67 5.32 4.32
CA VAL A 177 -0.88 5.24 5.55
C VAL A 177 0.53 5.75 5.26
N ILE A 178 1.07 6.65 6.09
CA ILE A 178 2.38 7.24 5.85
C ILE A 178 3.27 6.97 7.06
N PHE A 179 4.27 6.11 6.89
CA PHE A 179 5.33 5.90 7.86
C PHE A 179 6.59 6.68 7.48
N MET A 180 7.35 7.07 8.51
CA MET A 180 8.67 7.67 8.36
C MET A 180 9.65 7.04 9.36
N ASP A 181 10.86 6.73 8.92
CA ASP A 181 11.88 6.08 9.73
C ASP A 181 12.46 7.00 10.83
N LYS A 182 12.48 8.32 10.59
CA LYS A 182 13.13 9.32 11.44
C LYS A 182 12.41 10.66 11.41
N GLY A 183 12.26 11.26 12.59
CA GLY A 183 11.72 12.62 12.77
C GLY A 183 10.24 12.66 13.14
N ALA A 184 9.53 11.53 13.05
CA ALA A 184 8.13 11.38 13.44
C ALA A 184 7.93 10.81 14.87
N ASP A 185 8.99 10.75 15.68
CA ASP A 185 9.00 9.99 16.95
C ASP A 185 8.24 10.64 18.11
N SER A 186 7.92 11.93 18.06
CA SER A 186 7.28 12.67 19.18
C SER A 186 5.77 12.37 19.26
N ARG A 187 5.28 11.99 20.46
CA ARG A 187 3.92 11.45 20.67
C ARG A 187 2.92 12.36 21.35
N THR A 188 3.37 13.29 22.20
CA THR A 188 2.43 14.16 22.96
C THR A 188 1.94 15.33 22.11
N GLU A 189 2.75 15.71 21.12
CA GLU A 189 2.46 16.72 20.11
C GLU A 189 3.11 16.23 18.81
N PRO A 190 2.48 15.30 18.06
CA PRO A 190 3.02 14.96 16.75
C PRO A 190 3.08 16.25 15.94
N ALA A 191 4.26 16.56 15.40
CA ALA A 191 4.43 17.73 14.56
C ALA A 191 3.43 17.68 13.39
N VAL A 192 3.14 16.47 12.90
CA VAL A 192 2.13 16.15 11.90
C VAL A 192 1.47 14.81 12.27
N ASP A 193 0.16 14.81 12.48
CA ASP A 193 -0.62 13.69 13.03
C ASP A 193 -0.75 12.46 12.10
N PHE A 194 -0.66 12.67 10.79
CA PHE A 194 -0.73 11.60 9.79
C PHE A 194 0.62 11.01 9.37
N ILE A 195 1.75 11.54 9.85
CA ILE A 195 3.09 10.99 9.56
C ILE A 195 3.54 10.15 10.75
N LEU A 196 3.52 8.84 10.57
CA LEU A 196 3.62 7.86 11.65
C LEU A 196 5.07 7.42 11.88
N PRO A 197 5.51 7.26 13.14
CA PRO A 197 6.85 6.73 13.44
C PRO A 197 6.93 5.25 13.07
N GLN A 198 7.67 4.93 12.00
CA GLN A 198 7.80 3.58 11.47
C GLN A 198 8.17 2.59 12.58
N PHE A 199 9.34 2.73 13.19
CA PHE A 199 9.89 1.71 14.07
C PHE A 199 9.12 1.47 15.37
N LYS A 200 8.18 2.36 15.72
CA LYS A 200 7.31 2.17 16.89
C LYS A 200 6.06 1.33 16.58
N MET A 201 5.69 1.21 15.31
CA MET A 201 4.48 0.52 14.83
C MET A 201 4.76 -0.55 13.76
N LEU A 202 5.92 -0.51 13.13
CA LEU A 202 6.37 -1.35 12.04
C LEU A 202 7.86 -1.64 12.21
N TRP A 203 8.22 -2.90 12.49
CA TRP A 203 9.62 -3.32 12.44
C TRP A 203 9.95 -3.96 11.11
N GLU A 204 11.24 -4.10 10.87
CA GLU A 204 11.75 -4.88 9.76
C GLU A 204 12.96 -5.70 10.15
N ASP A 205 13.17 -6.77 9.41
CA ASP A 205 14.32 -7.64 9.53
C ASP A 205 15.56 -7.00 8.87
N LYS A 206 16.60 -7.82 8.62
CA LYS A 206 17.91 -7.33 8.19
C LYS A 206 17.81 -6.37 7.00
N PHE A 207 18.28 -5.15 7.22
CA PHE A 207 18.51 -4.19 6.14
C PHE A 207 19.68 -4.63 5.25
N ASP A 208 19.55 -4.36 3.94
CA ASP A 208 20.46 -4.77 2.86
C ASP A 208 20.91 -6.24 2.98
N PRO A 209 19.99 -7.20 2.82
CA PRO A 209 20.30 -8.61 2.95
C PRO A 209 21.18 -9.09 1.79
N THR A 210 22.27 -9.77 2.09
CA THR A 210 23.15 -10.44 1.12
C THR A 210 23.08 -11.96 1.19
N ASN A 211 22.33 -12.50 2.17
CA ASN A 211 22.09 -13.92 2.33
C ASN A 211 20.79 -14.32 1.63
N ASN A 212 20.89 -15.09 0.54
CA ASN A 212 19.75 -15.55 -0.25
C ASN A 212 18.79 -16.52 0.47
N LYS A 213 19.10 -16.92 1.70
CA LYS A 213 18.19 -17.68 2.57
C LYS A 213 17.29 -16.78 3.40
N PHE A 214 17.57 -15.48 3.47
CA PHE A 214 16.82 -14.52 4.27
C PHE A 214 16.51 -15.05 5.69
N PRO A 215 17.54 -15.31 6.51
CA PRO A 215 17.31 -15.65 7.90
C PRO A 215 16.66 -14.46 8.60
N CYS A 216 15.49 -14.67 9.20
CA CYS A 216 14.77 -13.58 9.82
C CYS A 216 15.25 -13.34 11.26
N LYS A 217 15.36 -12.07 11.62
CA LYS A 217 15.54 -11.59 12.99
C LYS A 217 14.93 -10.19 13.05
N VAL A 218 14.27 -9.85 14.15
CA VAL A 218 13.89 -8.46 14.44
C VAL A 218 15.17 -7.61 14.51
N ASP A 219 15.30 -6.64 13.61
CA ASP A 219 16.49 -5.80 13.49
C ASP A 219 16.18 -4.33 13.80
N ARG A 220 15.47 -3.63 12.90
CA ARG A 220 15.11 -2.22 13.12
C ARG A 220 13.73 -2.13 13.75
N THR A 221 13.68 -1.79 15.04
CA THR A 221 12.46 -1.63 15.84
C THR A 221 12.69 -0.64 16.99
N ALA A 222 11.62 -0.08 17.53
CA ALA A 222 11.60 0.76 18.71
C ALA A 222 10.33 0.52 19.54
N GLY A 223 10.41 0.77 20.84
CA GLY A 223 9.24 0.70 21.73
C GLY A 223 8.12 1.69 21.36
N PRO A 224 6.87 1.44 21.82
CA PRO A 224 6.58 0.73 23.06
C PRO A 224 6.05 -0.69 22.83
N LEU A 225 5.70 -1.03 21.59
CA LEU A 225 5.11 -2.31 21.23
C LEU A 225 6.18 -3.39 21.19
N ALA A 226 5.82 -4.61 21.61
CA ALA A 226 6.63 -5.78 21.30
C ALA A 226 6.58 -6.06 19.78
N PRO A 227 7.58 -6.74 19.19
CA PRO A 227 7.59 -7.05 17.76
C PRO A 227 6.34 -7.79 17.26
N SER A 228 5.72 -8.64 18.10
CA SER A 228 4.49 -9.34 17.74
C SER A 228 3.26 -8.43 17.67
N GLN A 229 3.30 -7.29 18.35
CA GLN A 229 2.25 -6.28 18.37
C GLN A 229 2.45 -5.20 17.29
N GLN A 230 3.61 -5.17 16.64
CA GLN A 230 3.88 -4.27 15.53
C GLN A 230 3.43 -4.89 14.21
N LEU A 231 3.19 -4.06 13.21
CA LEU A 231 3.27 -4.48 11.82
C LEU A 231 4.69 -4.96 11.52
N ASN A 232 4.86 -5.80 10.50
CA ASN A 232 6.18 -6.23 10.09
C ASN A 232 6.40 -6.18 8.58
N LEU A 233 7.57 -5.69 8.19
CA LEU A 233 8.08 -5.65 6.84
C LEU A 233 9.25 -6.61 6.71
N ILE A 234 9.23 -7.46 5.68
CA ILE A 234 10.38 -8.29 5.33
C ILE A 234 11.16 -7.64 4.18
N ASN A 235 12.43 -7.37 4.41
CA ASN A 235 13.42 -6.94 3.43
C ASN A 235 13.76 -8.15 2.53
N HIS A 236 12.91 -8.43 1.53
CA HIS A 236 13.12 -9.52 0.58
C HIS A 236 13.74 -9.02 -0.73
N ASN A 237 14.77 -8.19 -0.59
CA ASN A 237 15.47 -7.44 -1.63
C ASN A 237 16.97 -7.82 -1.61
N LEU A 238 17.31 -8.96 -2.21
CA LEU A 238 18.68 -9.50 -2.17
C LEU A 238 19.68 -8.53 -2.80
N ASN A 239 20.78 -8.28 -2.11
CA ASN A 239 21.90 -7.47 -2.57
C ASN A 239 23.13 -8.32 -2.87
N VAL A 240 23.93 -7.88 -3.84
CA VAL A 240 25.26 -8.42 -4.15
C VAL A 240 26.32 -7.38 -3.83
N ASN A 241 27.42 -7.82 -3.20
CA ASN A 241 28.58 -6.97 -2.93
C ASN A 241 29.55 -7.02 -4.11
N ILE A 242 29.57 -5.96 -4.93
CA ILE A 242 30.41 -5.90 -6.13
C ILE A 242 31.85 -5.46 -5.85
N LEU A 243 32.12 -4.92 -4.66
CA LEU A 243 33.45 -4.51 -4.25
C LEU A 243 33.67 -4.87 -2.78
N PRO A 244 34.09 -6.12 -2.45
CA PRO A 244 34.20 -6.60 -1.08
C PRO A 244 35.45 -6.09 -0.36
N ILE A 245 35.71 -4.79 -0.45
CA ILE A 245 36.77 -4.08 0.26
C ILE A 245 36.10 -3.13 1.27
N GLY A 246 36.54 -3.17 2.53
CA GLY A 246 35.93 -2.36 3.59
C GLY A 246 34.47 -2.73 3.85
N ARG A 247 33.56 -1.75 3.82
CA ARG A 247 32.12 -1.97 4.02
C ARG A 247 31.40 -2.59 2.81
N GLY A 248 32.08 -2.73 1.68
CA GLY A 248 31.45 -3.21 0.45
C GLY A 248 30.76 -2.11 -0.36
N ILE A 249 30.43 -2.43 -1.61
CA ILE A 249 29.43 -1.70 -2.40
C ILE A 249 28.31 -2.70 -2.71
N LEU A 250 27.15 -2.48 -2.10
CA LEU A 250 25.97 -3.32 -2.31
C LEU A 250 25.14 -2.73 -3.44
N ILE A 251 24.68 -3.60 -4.34
CA ILE A 251 23.69 -3.26 -5.37
C ILE A 251 22.59 -4.33 -5.38
N PRO A 252 21.37 -4.00 -5.83
CA PRO A 252 20.32 -4.99 -6.03
C PRO A 252 20.76 -6.15 -6.93
N ASP A 253 20.53 -7.39 -6.47
CA ASP A 253 20.89 -8.60 -7.21
C ASP A 253 19.85 -8.89 -8.31
N ARG A 254 19.94 -8.09 -9.38
CA ARG A 254 19.03 -8.19 -10.51
C ARG A 254 19.10 -9.55 -11.21
N LEU A 255 20.28 -10.17 -11.29
CA LEU A 255 20.46 -11.44 -11.99
C LEU A 255 19.71 -12.57 -11.31
N ASN A 256 19.71 -12.61 -9.97
CA ASN A 256 18.97 -13.62 -9.21
C ASN A 256 17.53 -13.21 -8.87
N SER A 257 17.09 -11.98 -9.18
CA SER A 257 15.73 -11.50 -8.88
C SER A 257 14.58 -12.42 -9.34
N PRO A 258 14.61 -13.15 -10.48
CA PRO A 258 13.53 -14.11 -10.80
C PRO A 258 13.39 -15.25 -9.79
N LYS A 259 14.51 -15.65 -9.16
CA LYS A 259 14.53 -16.68 -8.12
C LYS A 259 14.21 -16.10 -6.75
N THR A 260 14.80 -14.95 -6.42
CA THR A 260 14.53 -14.21 -5.18
C THR A 260 13.04 -13.89 -5.08
N ASN A 261 12.46 -13.27 -6.11
CA ASN A 261 11.05 -12.89 -6.13
C ASN A 261 10.10 -14.08 -6.42
N GLY A 262 10.60 -15.32 -6.38
CA GLY A 262 9.82 -16.52 -6.57
C GLY A 262 9.01 -16.87 -5.31
N VAL A 263 7.87 -17.55 -5.50
CA VAL A 263 6.95 -17.82 -4.38
C VAL A 263 7.61 -18.58 -3.23
N ASN A 264 8.40 -19.60 -3.53
CA ASN A 264 9.04 -20.43 -2.51
C ASN A 264 10.04 -19.63 -1.66
N ALA A 265 10.77 -18.68 -2.27
CA ALA A 265 11.73 -17.85 -1.55
C ALA A 265 11.03 -16.86 -0.61
N ILE A 266 9.98 -16.20 -1.09
CA ILE A 266 9.18 -15.26 -0.29
C ILE A 266 8.47 -15.97 0.87
N VAL A 267 7.80 -17.10 0.60
CA VAL A 267 7.10 -17.87 1.64
C VAL A 267 8.08 -18.45 2.66
N SER A 268 9.27 -18.91 2.22
CA SER A 268 10.33 -19.33 3.15
C SER A 268 10.80 -18.19 4.04
N HIS A 269 10.97 -16.98 3.51
CA HIS A 269 11.34 -15.82 4.32
C HIS A 269 10.25 -15.49 5.36
N SER A 270 8.98 -15.47 4.93
CA SER A 270 7.82 -15.32 5.82
C SER A 270 7.84 -16.34 6.97
N ALA A 271 8.08 -17.62 6.65
CA ALA A 271 8.16 -18.70 7.65
C ALA A 271 9.32 -18.52 8.64
N HIS A 272 10.46 -17.98 8.21
CA HIS A 272 11.55 -17.65 9.13
C HIS A 272 11.17 -16.56 10.13
N CYS A 273 10.28 -15.64 9.75
CA CYS A 273 9.82 -14.55 10.62
C CYS A 273 8.65 -14.92 11.54
N ALA A 274 7.89 -15.97 11.22
CA ALA A 274 6.71 -16.40 11.96
C ALA A 274 6.87 -16.43 13.51
N PRO A 275 8.01 -16.89 14.08
CA PRO A 275 8.20 -16.90 15.54
C PRO A 275 8.17 -15.52 16.20
N TYR A 276 8.36 -14.43 15.46
CA TYR A 276 8.38 -13.07 16.00
C TYR A 276 7.01 -12.36 15.93
N VAL A 277 6.05 -12.95 15.22
CA VAL A 277 4.75 -12.34 14.89
C VAL A 277 3.57 -13.25 15.20
N GLU A 278 3.75 -14.18 16.14
CA GLU A 278 2.71 -15.13 16.58
C GLU A 278 2.15 -15.94 15.39
N ASP A 279 3.06 -16.46 14.56
CA ASP A 279 2.78 -17.26 13.37
C ASP A 279 1.93 -16.57 12.30
N ARG A 280 1.77 -15.23 12.38
CA ARG A 280 1.14 -14.43 11.33
C ARG A 280 2.09 -14.19 10.16
N ASN A 281 1.53 -14.01 8.97
CA ASN A 281 2.28 -13.58 7.79
C ASN A 281 2.69 -12.11 7.89
N PRO A 282 3.75 -11.66 7.19
CA PRO A 282 4.19 -10.27 7.21
C PRO A 282 3.14 -9.33 6.65
N ASN A 283 3.16 -8.07 7.10
CA ASN A 283 2.33 -7.04 6.49
C ASN A 283 2.89 -6.57 5.14
N PHE A 284 4.22 -6.55 4.98
CA PHE A 284 4.86 -6.08 3.75
C PHE A 284 5.94 -7.04 3.27
N VAL A 285 5.86 -7.43 1.99
CA VAL A 285 6.91 -8.17 1.28
C VAL A 285 7.63 -7.22 0.35
N MET A 286 8.78 -6.70 0.76
CA MET A 286 9.50 -5.66 0.02
C MET A 286 10.48 -6.26 -0.97
N LEU A 287 10.30 -5.94 -2.26
CA LEU A 287 11.09 -6.48 -3.36
C LEU A 287 11.80 -5.35 -4.14
N ASP A 288 12.98 -5.69 -4.66
CA ASP A 288 13.53 -5.06 -5.86
C ASP A 288 12.92 -5.73 -7.10
N PHE A 289 12.74 -4.97 -8.18
CA PHE A 289 12.23 -5.44 -9.47
C PHE A 289 10.87 -6.13 -9.36
N VAL A 290 9.87 -5.41 -8.85
CA VAL A 290 8.52 -5.96 -8.59
C VAL A 290 7.83 -6.56 -9.81
N ASN A 291 8.28 -6.19 -11.03
CA ASN A 291 7.82 -6.74 -12.30
C ASN A 291 8.44 -8.11 -12.66
N VAL A 292 9.36 -8.61 -11.84
CA VAL A 292 10.12 -9.85 -12.07
C VAL A 292 9.75 -10.88 -11.02
N GLY A 293 9.57 -12.14 -11.45
CA GLY A 293 9.23 -13.26 -10.58
C GLY A 293 7.73 -13.36 -10.32
N GLN A 294 7.36 -13.78 -9.11
CA GLN A 294 6.00 -14.18 -8.73
C GLN A 294 5.56 -13.48 -7.43
N GLY A 295 6.02 -12.26 -7.18
CA GLY A 295 5.80 -11.53 -5.93
C GLY A 295 4.32 -11.43 -5.53
N MET A 296 3.46 -11.02 -6.46
CA MET A 296 2.02 -10.89 -6.19
C MET A 296 1.34 -12.25 -5.98
N GLU A 297 1.80 -13.31 -6.65
CA GLU A 297 1.31 -14.66 -6.41
C GLU A 297 1.67 -15.13 -4.99
N ALA A 298 2.90 -14.86 -4.52
CA ALA A 298 3.32 -15.16 -3.17
C ALA A 298 2.48 -14.40 -2.12
N VAL A 299 2.26 -13.09 -2.34
CA VAL A 299 1.42 -12.26 -1.47
C VAL A 299 -0.03 -12.77 -1.45
N ASN A 300 -0.58 -13.24 -2.57
CA ASN A 300 -1.91 -13.85 -2.58
C ASN A 300 -1.97 -15.11 -1.70
N ARG A 301 -0.96 -15.99 -1.79
CA ARG A 301 -0.87 -17.17 -0.93
C ARG A 301 -0.73 -16.82 0.55
N LEU A 302 0.07 -15.82 0.89
CA LEU A 302 0.22 -15.32 2.27
C LEU A 302 -1.07 -14.70 2.81
N ASN A 303 -1.93 -14.19 1.93
CA ASN A 303 -3.27 -13.74 2.28
C ASN A 303 -4.33 -14.86 2.33
N GLY A 304 -3.94 -16.11 2.08
CA GLY A 304 -4.86 -17.26 2.05
C GLY A 304 -5.74 -17.33 0.81
N PHE A 305 -5.40 -16.60 -0.26
CA PHE A 305 -6.10 -16.72 -1.54
C PHE A 305 -5.54 -17.92 -2.29
N ASN A 306 -6.31 -19.01 -2.30
CA ASN A 306 -6.00 -20.16 -3.13
C ASN A 306 -6.63 -19.95 -4.51
N HIS A 307 -5.83 -20.14 -5.56
CA HIS A 307 -6.31 -20.36 -6.92
C HIS A 307 -6.58 -21.85 -7.12
#